data_AF-A0A950BRH5-F1
#
_entry.id   AF-A0A950BRH5-F1
#
_cell.length_a   1.000
_cell.length_b   1.000
_cell.length_c   1.000
_cell.angle_alpha   90.00
_cell.angle_beta   90.00
_cell.angle_gamma   90.00
#
_symmetry.space_group_name_H-M   'P 1'
#
loop_
_entity.id
_entity.type
_entity.pdbx_description
1 polymer ?
#
loop_
_entity_poly.entity_id
_entity_poly.type
_entity_poly.pdbx_seq_one_letter_code
_entity_poly.pdbx_strand_id
1 'polypeptide(L)'
;MFDSITYAKGGCVLHMLRGLLGEEGWWKGIRIYVAKHKFQVVETDDFRKAMEEATGKDLKWFFDQWLYKAGHPELKVRWHYEDADKTVRVKVEQTQKTNEQTPLFRLPTTLELTEAVGRSRVVPIVIDGTNQEFVIPAEIKPRMVQIDPNCWMVKELDFEKTAEENLFQLQHASCVICRVNAARAVRN
;
A
#
# COMPACT_ATOMS: atom_id res chain seq x y z
N MET A 1 2.66 10.85 26.15
CA MET A 1 1.46 10.46 25.39
C MET A 1 1.55 8.95 25.20
N PHE A 2 0.75 8.18 25.93
CA PHE A 2 0.78 6.71 25.91
C PHE A 2 -0.65 6.23 25.66
N ASP A 3 -1.01 6.04 24.40
CA ASP A 3 -2.26 5.40 24.03
C ASP A 3 -1.98 4.33 22.96
N SER A 4 -2.85 3.32 22.92
CA SER A 4 -2.73 2.18 22.01
C SER A 4 -2.80 2.57 20.55
N ILE A 5 -3.44 3.69 20.23
CA ILE A 5 -3.63 4.17 18.85
C ILE A 5 -2.34 4.82 18.37
N THR A 6 -1.72 5.70 19.16
CA THR A 6 -0.50 6.43 18.84
C THR A 6 0.66 5.45 18.60
N TYR A 7 0.81 4.41 19.44
CA TYR A 7 1.86 3.41 19.25
C TYR A 7 1.60 2.47 18.08
N ALA A 8 0.38 1.91 17.97
CA ALA A 8 0.05 1.00 16.88
C ALA A 8 0.11 1.70 15.52
N LYS A 9 -0.46 2.91 15.42
CA LYS A 9 -0.39 3.75 14.23
C LYS A 9 1.06 4.12 13.91
N GLY A 10 1.84 4.58 14.89
CA GLY A 10 3.25 4.93 14.70
C GLY A 10 4.07 3.78 14.11
N GLY A 11 3.90 2.56 14.63
CA GLY A 11 4.57 1.37 14.09
C GLY A 11 4.18 1.07 12.64
N CYS A 12 2.89 1.15 12.30
CA CYS A 12 2.43 0.99 10.93
C CYS A 12 2.96 2.08 9.98
N VAL A 13 3.06 3.33 10.43
CA VAL A 13 3.61 4.43 9.63
C VAL A 13 5.08 4.21 9.31
N LEU A 14 5.88 3.78 10.28
CA LEU A 14 7.29 3.42 10.04
C LEU A 14 7.43 2.21 9.11
N HIS A 15 6.54 1.21 9.23
CA HIS A 15 6.52 0.05 8.34
C HIS A 15 6.18 0.43 6.90
N MET A 16 5.17 1.29 6.70
CA MET A 16 4.83 1.86 5.39
C MET A 16 5.99 2.64 4.80
N LEU A 17 6.67 3.45 5.62
CA LEU A 17 7.83 4.23 5.16
C LEU A 17 8.97 3.32 4.70
N ARG A 18 9.25 2.24 5.45
CA ARG A 18 10.23 1.22 5.03
C ARG A 18 9.87 0.58 3.68
N GLY A 19 8.60 0.24 3.47
CA GLY A 19 8.12 -0.26 2.17
C GLY A 19 8.32 0.75 1.04
N LEU A 20 8.05 2.03 1.28
CA LEU A 20 8.21 3.11 0.31
C LEU A 20 9.69 3.40 -0.05
N LEU A 21 10.58 3.32 0.93
CA LEU A 21 12.02 3.60 0.75
C LEU A 21 12.80 2.38 0.27
N GLY A 22 12.27 1.18 0.48
CA GLY A 22 13.01 -0.07 0.32
C GLY A 22 14.05 -0.29 1.43
N GLU A 23 14.56 -1.51 1.54
CA GLU A 23 15.51 -1.90 2.59
C GLU A 23 16.78 -1.03 2.59
N GLU A 24 17.37 -0.80 1.42
CA GLU A 24 18.61 -0.04 1.31
C GLU A 24 18.43 1.41 1.78
N GLY A 25 17.41 2.10 1.24
CA GLY A 25 17.09 3.47 1.59
C GLY A 25 16.74 3.61 3.07
N TRP A 26 15.94 2.69 3.60
CA TRP A 26 15.57 2.64 5.01
C TRP A 26 16.80 2.54 5.92
N TRP A 27 17.64 1.52 5.73
CA TRP A 27 18.79 1.31 6.61
C TRP A 27 19.85 2.39 6.47
N LYS A 28 20.03 2.94 5.27
CA LYS A 28 20.90 4.11 5.06
C LYS A 28 20.37 5.32 5.86
N GLY A 29 19.08 5.60 5.82
CA GLY A 29 18.46 6.69 6.58
C GLY A 29 18.57 6.51 8.09
N ILE A 30 18.33 5.30 8.61
CA ILE A 30 18.55 4.99 10.04
C ILE A 30 19.99 5.27 10.46
N ARG A 31 20.98 4.84 9.67
CA ARG A 31 22.40 5.10 9.97
C ARG A 31 22.72 6.59 10.01
N ILE A 32 22.23 7.36 9.03
CA ILE A 32 22.41 8.82 8.98
C ILE A 32 21.78 9.47 10.22
N TYR A 33 20.54 9.13 10.53
CA TYR A 33 19.79 9.67 11.65
C TYR A 33 20.53 9.44 12.98
N VAL A 34 20.90 8.18 13.27
CA VAL A 34 21.61 7.84 14.51
C VAL A 34 22.98 8.50 14.57
N ALA A 35 23.72 8.56 13.46
CA ALA A 35 25.05 9.18 13.44
C ALA A 35 25.00 10.68 13.75
N LYS A 36 24.00 11.39 13.21
CA LYS A 36 23.82 12.84 13.39
C LYS A 36 23.26 13.23 14.75
N HIS A 37 22.31 12.43 15.26
CA HIS A 37 21.49 12.82 16.42
C HIS A 37 21.73 11.98 17.68
N LYS A 38 22.76 11.11 17.70
CA LYS A 38 23.14 10.37 18.91
C LYS A 38 23.32 11.32 20.10
N PHE A 39 22.75 10.94 21.24
CA PHE A 39 22.81 11.68 22.52
C PHE A 39 22.15 13.07 22.49
N GLN A 40 21.25 13.32 21.55
CA GLN A 40 20.50 14.57 21.44
C GLN A 40 19.00 14.35 21.61
N VAL A 41 18.29 15.43 21.93
CA VAL A 41 16.83 15.49 21.80
C VAL A 41 16.51 15.78 20.34
N VAL A 42 15.49 15.08 19.81
CA VAL A 42 15.15 15.06 18.38
C VAL A 42 13.66 15.23 18.17
N GLU A 43 13.31 15.75 17.01
CA GLU A 43 11.94 15.87 16.54
C GLU A 43 11.69 14.95 15.34
N THR A 44 10.40 14.73 15.00
CA THR A 44 10.01 13.97 13.79
C THR A 44 10.69 14.50 12.53
N ASP A 45 10.89 15.82 12.46
CA ASP A 45 11.48 16.46 11.29
C ASP A 45 12.95 16.07 11.06
N ASP A 46 13.70 15.81 12.14
CA ASP A 46 15.08 15.31 12.06
C ASP A 46 15.12 13.91 11.42
N PHE A 47 14.18 13.05 11.82
CA PHE A 47 14.04 11.72 11.24
C PHE A 47 13.64 11.77 9.77
N ARG A 48 12.68 12.63 9.41
CA ARG A 48 12.28 12.87 8.02
C ARG A 48 13.49 13.29 7.18
N LYS A 49 14.22 14.32 7.59
CA LYS A 49 15.39 14.84 6.86
C LYS A 49 16.46 13.77 6.63
N ALA A 50 16.75 12.94 7.63
CA ALA A 50 17.72 11.85 7.48
C ALA A 50 17.29 10.79 6.44
N MET A 51 15.99 10.49 6.37
CA MET A 51 15.43 9.59 5.36
C MET A 51 15.44 10.21 3.95
N GLU A 52 15.14 11.51 3.85
CA GLU A 52 15.24 12.25 2.57
C GLU A 52 16.68 12.33 2.08
N GLU A 53 17.65 12.58 2.96
CA GLU A 53 19.08 12.59 2.61
C GLU A 53 19.58 11.22 2.13
N ALA A 54 19.07 10.14 2.73
CA ALA A 54 19.43 8.80 2.30
C ALA A 54 18.96 8.47 0.89
N THR A 55 17.76 8.93 0.54
CA THR A 55 16.99 8.43 -0.62
C THR A 55 16.80 9.45 -1.74
N GLY A 56 17.00 10.74 -1.47
CA GLY A 56 16.70 11.85 -2.38
C GLY A 56 15.20 12.11 -2.59
N LYS A 57 14.31 11.41 -1.87
CA LYS A 57 12.85 11.54 -2.01
C LYS A 57 12.33 12.66 -1.12
N ASP A 58 11.33 13.43 -1.58
CA ASP A 58 10.53 14.30 -0.71
C ASP A 58 9.52 13.46 0.09
N LEU A 59 9.62 13.53 1.42
CA LEU A 59 8.79 12.80 2.37
C LEU A 59 7.83 13.71 3.14
N LYS A 60 7.81 15.03 2.89
CA LYS A 60 6.90 15.96 3.58
C LYS A 60 5.44 15.51 3.47
N TRP A 61 5.01 15.12 2.27
CA TRP A 61 3.65 14.63 2.04
C TRP A 61 3.33 13.38 2.86
N PHE A 62 4.31 12.47 3.04
CA PHE A 62 4.11 11.21 3.73
C PHE A 62 3.86 11.45 5.22
N PHE A 63 4.72 12.25 5.87
CA PHE A 63 4.54 12.58 7.28
C PHE A 63 3.30 13.42 7.52
N ASP A 64 2.98 14.37 6.63
CA ASP A 64 1.74 15.15 6.73
C ASP A 64 0.50 14.24 6.73
N GLN A 65 0.41 13.37 5.73
CA GLN A 65 -0.72 12.46 5.55
C GLN A 65 -0.82 11.41 6.67
N TRP A 66 0.29 10.79 7.07
CA TRP A 66 0.23 9.61 7.92
C TRP A 66 0.41 9.90 9.40
N LEU A 67 1.14 10.95 9.75
CA LEU A 67 1.39 11.32 11.14
C LEU A 67 0.44 12.42 11.63
N TYR A 68 0.25 13.48 10.84
CA TYR A 68 -0.48 14.67 11.28
C TYR A 68 -1.97 14.65 10.91
N LYS A 69 -2.38 13.87 9.91
CA LYS A 69 -3.79 13.70 9.56
C LYS A 69 -4.43 12.48 10.23
N ALA A 70 -5.74 12.60 10.43
CA ALA A 70 -6.59 11.57 11.00
C ALA A 70 -7.17 10.65 9.92
N GLY A 71 -7.81 9.57 10.35
CA GLY A 71 -8.43 8.59 9.46
C GLY A 71 -7.44 7.61 8.83
N HIS A 72 -7.96 6.83 7.89
CA HIS A 72 -7.25 5.84 7.09
C HIS A 72 -7.96 5.72 5.73
N PRO A 73 -7.28 5.21 4.69
CA PRO A 73 -7.91 5.05 3.39
C PRO A 73 -8.90 3.88 3.39
N GLU A 74 -10.09 4.13 2.85
CA GLU A 74 -11.13 3.12 2.59
C GLU A 74 -11.24 2.92 1.09
N LEU A 75 -10.72 1.80 0.58
CA LEU A 75 -10.61 1.53 -0.84
C LEU A 75 -11.67 0.56 -1.30
N LYS A 76 -12.42 0.95 -2.33
CA LYS A 76 -13.27 0.05 -3.12
C LYS A 76 -12.59 -0.25 -4.44
N VAL A 77 -12.31 -1.52 -4.70
CA VAL A 77 -11.57 -1.97 -5.88
C VAL A 77 -12.40 -2.95 -6.67
N ARG A 78 -12.46 -2.72 -7.99
CA ARG A 78 -13.07 -3.61 -8.96
C ARG A 78 -12.11 -3.80 -10.11
N TRP A 79 -12.10 -5.00 -10.68
CA TRP A 79 -11.28 -5.27 -11.85
C TRP A 79 -12.05 -6.08 -12.87
N HIS A 80 -11.71 -5.90 -14.14
CA HIS A 80 -12.18 -6.74 -15.21
C HIS A 80 -11.10 -6.90 -16.29
N TYR A 81 -11.24 -7.95 -17.08
CA TYR A 81 -10.37 -8.23 -18.21
C TYR A 81 -11.13 -7.98 -19.51
N GLU A 82 -10.54 -7.18 -20.37
CA GLU A 82 -11.06 -6.85 -21.70
C GLU A 82 -10.29 -7.66 -22.75
N ASP A 83 -10.90 -8.75 -23.22
CA ASP A 83 -10.24 -9.68 -24.15
C ASP A 83 -10.00 -9.06 -25.54
N ALA A 84 -10.83 -8.10 -25.95
CA ALA A 84 -10.68 -7.39 -27.23
C ALA A 84 -9.40 -6.55 -27.26
N ASP A 85 -9.12 -5.84 -26.16
CA ASP A 85 -7.95 -4.94 -26.06
C ASP A 85 -6.73 -5.64 -25.42
N LYS A 86 -6.90 -6.88 -24.92
CA LYS A 86 -5.91 -7.58 -24.10
C LYS A 86 -5.44 -6.71 -22.93
N THR A 87 -6.38 -6.15 -22.19
CA THR A 87 -6.09 -5.30 -21.03
C THR A 87 -6.83 -5.72 -19.77
N VAL A 88 -6.20 -5.46 -18.62
CA VAL A 88 -6.82 -5.51 -17.30
C VAL A 88 -7.12 -4.08 -16.88
N ARG A 89 -8.38 -3.79 -16.58
CA ARG A 89 -8.83 -2.51 -16.06
C ARG A 89 -9.12 -2.65 -14.58
N VAL A 90 -8.40 -1.91 -13.75
CA VAL A 90 -8.58 -1.87 -12.30
C VAL A 90 -9.11 -0.51 -11.91
N LYS A 91 -10.36 -0.46 -11.47
CA LYS A 91 -11.00 0.75 -10.94
C LYS A 91 -10.82 0.78 -9.43
N VAL A 92 -10.29 1.88 -8.92
CA VAL A 92 -10.05 2.14 -7.50
C VAL A 92 -10.82 3.40 -7.11
N GLU A 93 -11.60 3.29 -6.04
CA GLU A 93 -12.35 4.39 -5.45
C GLU A 93 -11.94 4.57 -3.99
N GLN A 94 -11.63 5.82 -3.61
CA GLN A 94 -11.44 6.22 -2.22
C GLN A 94 -12.77 6.69 -1.63
N THR A 95 -13.31 5.92 -0.69
CA THR A 95 -14.69 6.06 -0.18
C THR A 95 -14.78 6.71 1.21
N GLN A 96 -13.64 6.93 1.87
CA GLN A 96 -13.59 7.57 3.18
C GLN A 96 -14.16 8.99 3.14
N LYS A 97 -14.77 9.43 4.25
CA LYS A 97 -15.29 10.80 4.38
C LYS A 97 -14.14 11.81 4.49
N THR A 98 -13.91 12.59 3.45
CA THR A 98 -12.89 13.64 3.44
C THR A 98 -13.36 14.88 4.19
N ASN A 99 -12.47 15.45 5.00
CA ASN A 99 -12.67 16.70 5.73
C ASN A 99 -11.30 17.36 6.03
N GLU A 100 -11.27 18.45 6.80
CA GLU A 100 -10.01 19.16 7.12
C GLU A 100 -8.96 18.29 7.83
N GLN A 101 -9.41 17.28 8.59
CA GLN A 101 -8.57 16.36 9.36
C GLN A 101 -8.26 15.06 8.62
N THR A 102 -9.13 14.61 7.69
CA THR A 102 -8.99 13.37 6.92
C THR A 102 -8.87 13.69 5.44
N PRO A 103 -7.66 13.64 4.85
CA PRO A 103 -7.44 14.00 3.47
C PRO A 103 -7.86 12.89 2.51
N LEU A 104 -7.84 13.20 1.21
CA LEU A 104 -7.65 12.18 0.20
C LEU A 104 -6.22 11.65 0.31
N PHE A 105 -6.04 10.34 0.31
CA PHE A 105 -4.72 9.76 0.54
C PHE A 105 -3.98 9.56 -0.79
N ARG A 106 -2.69 9.88 -0.80
CA ARG A 106 -1.72 9.46 -1.81
C ARG A 106 -1.11 8.13 -1.39
N LEU A 107 -1.29 7.12 -2.23
CA LEU A 107 -0.99 5.73 -1.92
C LEU A 107 -0.12 5.11 -3.04
N PRO A 108 1.21 5.29 -3.00
CA PRO A 108 2.12 4.54 -3.85
C PRO A 108 2.08 3.06 -3.45
N THR A 109 1.67 2.20 -4.37
CA THR A 109 1.53 0.76 -4.14
C THR A 109 1.82 -0.03 -5.42
N THR A 110 1.55 -1.33 -5.39
CA THR A 110 1.75 -2.22 -6.54
C THR A 110 0.50 -3.04 -6.81
N LEU A 111 0.25 -3.29 -8.09
CA LEU A 111 -0.70 -4.29 -8.55
C LEU A 111 0.07 -5.54 -8.97
N GLU A 112 -0.35 -6.71 -8.51
CA GLU A 112 0.16 -7.98 -8.98
C GLU A 112 -0.88 -8.67 -9.85
N LEU A 113 -0.49 -8.98 -11.09
CA LEU A 113 -1.29 -9.77 -12.01
C LEU A 113 -0.68 -11.16 -12.06
N THR A 114 -1.42 -12.16 -11.60
CA THR A 114 -0.98 -13.56 -11.63
C THR A 114 -1.64 -14.27 -12.80
N GLU A 115 -0.83 -14.56 -13.82
CA GLU A 115 -1.26 -15.26 -15.04
C GLU A 115 -1.37 -16.77 -14.80
N ALA A 116 -0.38 -17.34 -14.11
CA ALA A 116 -0.34 -18.74 -13.71
C ALA A 116 0.45 -18.89 -12.39
N VAL A 117 0.39 -20.09 -11.79
CA VAL A 117 1.17 -20.38 -10.57
C VAL A 117 2.66 -20.12 -10.86
N GLY A 118 3.29 -19.27 -10.06
CA GLY A 118 4.69 -18.87 -10.22
C GLY A 118 4.98 -17.87 -11.34
N ARG A 119 3.94 -17.42 -12.08
CA ARG A 119 4.06 -16.40 -13.13
C ARG A 119 3.17 -15.21 -12.79
N SER A 120 3.75 -14.25 -12.09
CA SER A 120 3.12 -12.97 -11.77
C SER A 120 3.92 -11.79 -12.29
N ARG A 121 3.23 -10.69 -12.58
CA ARG A 121 3.82 -9.40 -12.95
C ARG A 121 3.37 -8.36 -11.95
N VAL A 122 4.34 -7.66 -11.37
CA VAL A 122 4.10 -6.57 -10.42
C VAL A 122 4.24 -5.23 -11.16
N VAL A 123 3.22 -4.38 -11.07
CA VAL A 123 3.14 -3.07 -11.72
C VAL A 123 3.00 -2.00 -10.64
N PRO A 124 3.94 -1.04 -10.52
CA PRO A 124 3.80 0.06 -9.58
C PRO A 124 2.68 1.00 -10.02
N ILE A 125 1.86 1.43 -9.07
CA ILE A 125 0.79 2.40 -9.27
C ILE A 125 0.78 3.43 -8.13
N VAL A 126 0.18 4.59 -8.38
CA VAL A 126 -0.06 5.60 -7.35
C VAL A 126 -1.54 5.92 -7.38
N ILE A 127 -2.22 5.67 -6.26
CA ILE A 127 -3.63 6.06 -6.08
C ILE A 127 -3.63 7.39 -5.34
N ASP A 128 -4.09 8.45 -5.99
CA ASP A 128 -4.13 9.83 -5.47
C ASP A 128 -5.41 10.58 -5.85
N GLY A 129 -6.35 9.92 -6.53
CA GLY A 129 -7.66 10.44 -6.90
C GLY A 129 -8.79 9.75 -6.14
N THR A 130 -9.96 10.40 -6.12
CA THR A 130 -11.19 9.81 -5.55
C THR A 130 -11.65 8.61 -6.37
N ASN A 131 -11.58 8.71 -7.70
CA ASN A 131 -11.94 7.67 -8.64
C ASN A 131 -10.85 7.60 -9.70
N GLN A 132 -10.14 6.47 -9.77
CA GLN A 132 -9.07 6.24 -10.74
C GLN A 132 -9.22 4.87 -11.40
N GLU A 133 -8.86 4.81 -12.67
CA GLU A 133 -8.79 3.56 -13.42
C GLU A 133 -7.35 3.36 -13.92
N PHE A 134 -6.82 2.16 -13.67
CA PHE A 134 -5.52 1.72 -14.17
C PHE A 134 -5.75 0.69 -15.27
N VAL A 135 -5.19 0.95 -16.45
CA VAL A 135 -5.26 0.04 -17.60
C VAL A 135 -3.90 -0.61 -17.79
N ILE A 136 -3.85 -1.93 -17.71
CA ILE A 136 -2.60 -2.71 -17.71
C ILE A 136 -2.66 -3.72 -18.86
N PRO A 137 -1.69 -3.70 -19.81
CA PRO A 137 -1.66 -4.66 -20.90
C PRO A 137 -1.47 -6.10 -20.41
N ALA A 138 -2.34 -7.03 -20.77
CA ALA A 138 -2.29 -8.43 -20.37
C ALA A 138 -2.74 -9.34 -21.53
N GLU A 139 -1.79 -10.07 -22.11
CA GLU A 139 -2.03 -10.96 -23.25
C GLU A 139 -3.05 -12.08 -22.95
N ILE A 140 -3.12 -12.48 -21.68
CA ILE A 140 -4.04 -13.49 -21.19
C ILE A 140 -4.78 -12.98 -19.96
N LYS A 141 -6.02 -13.46 -19.76
CA LYS A 141 -6.80 -13.16 -18.56
C LYS A 141 -6.03 -13.66 -17.33
N PRO A 142 -5.65 -12.79 -16.38
CA PRO A 142 -5.02 -13.24 -15.15
C PRO A 142 -5.99 -14.06 -14.31
N ARG A 143 -5.46 -15.06 -13.60
CA ARG A 143 -6.23 -15.85 -12.63
C ARG A 143 -6.56 -15.06 -11.36
N MET A 144 -5.73 -14.07 -11.04
CA MET A 144 -5.86 -13.25 -9.85
C MET A 144 -5.22 -11.89 -10.08
N VAL A 145 -5.87 -10.85 -9.56
CA VAL A 145 -5.31 -9.50 -9.45
C VAL A 145 -5.24 -9.11 -7.99
N GLN A 146 -4.09 -8.67 -7.50
CA GLN A 146 -3.93 -8.20 -6.12
C GLN A 146 -3.48 -6.76 -6.08
N ILE A 147 -3.98 -6.02 -5.09
CA ILE A 147 -3.51 -4.68 -4.75
C ILE A 147 -2.72 -4.76 -3.45
N ASP A 148 -1.54 -4.16 -3.44
CA ASP A 148 -0.59 -4.25 -2.33
C ASP A 148 -0.36 -5.71 -1.88
N PRO A 149 0.19 -6.57 -2.77
CA PRO A 149 0.36 -8.01 -2.51
C PRO A 149 1.24 -8.33 -1.30
N ASN A 150 2.06 -7.37 -0.85
CA ASN A 150 2.95 -7.50 0.31
C ASN A 150 2.37 -6.86 1.58
N CYS A 151 1.17 -6.28 1.50
CA CYS A 151 0.47 -5.72 2.66
C CYS A 151 1.24 -4.57 3.36
N TRP A 152 1.97 -3.74 2.60
CA TRP A 152 2.74 -2.62 3.16
C TRP A 152 1.86 -1.53 3.72
N MET A 153 0.69 -1.32 3.11
CA MET A 153 -0.15 -0.15 3.32
C MET A 153 -1.32 -0.44 4.26
N VAL A 154 -1.51 0.43 5.25
CA VAL A 154 -2.71 0.47 6.08
C VAL A 154 -3.88 0.94 5.21
N LYS A 155 -4.92 0.12 5.15
CA LYS A 155 -6.14 0.37 4.39
C LYS A 155 -7.28 -0.49 4.91
N GLU A 156 -8.49 0.01 4.75
CA GLU A 156 -9.67 -0.83 4.59
C GLU A 156 -9.85 -1.11 3.10
N LEU A 157 -10.14 -2.36 2.74
CA LEU A 157 -10.20 -2.80 1.35
C LEU A 157 -11.46 -3.64 1.10
N ASP A 158 -12.40 -3.08 0.37
CA ASP A 158 -13.49 -3.78 -0.29
C ASP A 158 -13.03 -4.14 -1.72
N PHE A 159 -12.60 -5.39 -1.92
CA PHE A 159 -12.16 -5.87 -3.22
C PHE A 159 -13.09 -6.97 -3.73
N GLU A 160 -13.89 -6.61 -4.73
CA GLU A 160 -14.83 -7.52 -5.38
C GLU A 160 -14.08 -8.56 -6.21
N LYS A 161 -14.17 -9.84 -5.80
CA LYS A 161 -13.50 -10.98 -6.41
C LYS A 161 -14.45 -12.17 -6.51
N THR A 162 -14.27 -12.99 -7.53
CA THR A 162 -15.03 -14.24 -7.65
C THR A 162 -14.59 -15.26 -6.59
N ALA A 163 -15.46 -16.22 -6.26
CA ALA A 163 -15.11 -17.30 -5.33
C ALA A 163 -13.88 -18.10 -5.80
N GLU A 164 -13.75 -18.34 -7.11
CA GLU A 164 -12.60 -19.01 -7.71
C GLU A 164 -11.31 -18.22 -7.52
N GLU A 165 -11.36 -16.90 -7.72
CA GLU A 165 -10.21 -16.02 -7.49
C GLU A 165 -9.80 -16.01 -6.01
N ASN A 166 -10.77 -15.92 -5.10
CA ASN A 166 -10.48 -15.97 -3.66
C ASN A 166 -9.88 -17.33 -3.24
N LEU A 167 -10.36 -18.44 -3.79
CA LEU A 167 -9.75 -19.75 -3.52
C LEU A 167 -8.31 -19.84 -4.04
N PHE A 168 -8.05 -19.31 -5.23
CA PHE A 168 -6.70 -19.23 -5.78
C PHE A 168 -5.79 -18.34 -4.92
N GLN A 169 -6.29 -17.18 -4.48
CA GLN A 169 -5.58 -16.29 -3.58
C GLN A 169 -5.22 -16.96 -2.26
N LEU A 170 -6.15 -17.72 -1.67
CA LEU A 170 -5.92 -18.46 -0.43
C LEU A 170 -4.73 -19.43 -0.54
N GLN A 171 -4.59 -20.08 -1.69
CA GLN A 171 -3.55 -21.09 -1.91
C GLN A 171 -2.19 -20.49 -2.33
N HIS A 172 -2.20 -19.37 -3.06
CA HIS A 172 -1.02 -18.91 -3.78
C HIS A 172 -0.54 -17.50 -3.42
N ALA A 173 -1.30 -16.70 -2.68
CA ALA A 173 -0.83 -15.36 -2.30
C ALA A 173 0.40 -15.44 -1.38
N SER A 174 1.37 -14.58 -1.63
CA SER A 174 2.61 -14.47 -0.87
C SER A 174 2.38 -13.90 0.54
N CYS A 175 1.54 -12.86 0.67
CA CYS A 175 1.20 -12.28 1.98
C CYS A 175 0.19 -13.15 2.75
N VAL A 176 0.53 -13.45 4.01
CA VAL A 176 -0.33 -14.21 4.93
C VAL A 176 -1.67 -13.50 5.15
N ILE A 177 -1.66 -12.18 5.29
CA ILE A 177 -2.89 -11.38 5.50
C ILE A 177 -3.81 -11.49 4.28
N CYS A 178 -3.27 -11.46 3.05
CA CYS A 178 -4.06 -11.68 1.84
C CYS A 178 -4.75 -13.05 1.84
N ARG A 179 -4.06 -14.12 2.28
CA ARG A 179 -4.67 -15.45 2.40
C ARG A 179 -5.76 -15.50 3.46
N VAL A 180 -5.55 -14.86 4.62
CA VAL A 180 -6.56 -14.78 5.68
C VAL A 180 -7.81 -14.05 5.21
N ASN A 181 -7.65 -12.94 4.49
CA ASN A 181 -8.77 -12.19 3.92
C ASN A 181 -9.52 -13.01 2.87
N ALA A 182 -8.80 -13.74 2.01
CA ALA A 182 -9.40 -14.66 1.05
C ALA A 182 -10.18 -15.79 1.75
N ALA A 183 -9.63 -16.40 2.80
CA ALA A 183 -10.32 -17.42 3.59
C ALA A 183 -11.64 -16.90 4.20
N ARG A 184 -11.64 -15.66 4.69
CA ARG A 184 -12.85 -15.01 5.23
C ARG A 184 -13.88 -14.75 4.14
N ALA A 185 -13.44 -14.36 2.94
CA ALA A 185 -14.32 -14.10 1.81
C ALA A 185 -14.97 -15.38 1.25
N VAL A 186 -14.28 -16.52 1.25
CA VAL A 186 -14.83 -17.81 0.78
C VAL A 186 -15.81 -18.44 1.78
N ARG A 187 -15.72 -18.08 3.07
CA ARG A 187 -16.58 -18.64 4.12
C ARG A 187 -18.01 -18.06 4.10
N ASN A 188 -18.19 -16.88 3.54
CA ASN A 188 -19.46 -16.16 3.47
C ASN A 188 -20.14 -16.39 2.11
#